data_AF-W4MFZ9-F1
#
_entry.id   AF-W4MFZ9-F1
#
_cell.length_a   1.000
_cell.length_b   1.000
_cell.length_c   1.000
_cell.angle_alpha   90.00
_cell.angle_beta   90.00
_cell.angle_gamma   90.00
#
_symmetry.space_group_name_H-M   'P 1'
#
loop_
_entity.id
_entity.type
_entity.pdbx_description
1 polymer ?
#
loop_
_entity_poly.entity_id
_entity_poly.type
_entity_poly.pdbx_seq_one_letter_code
_entity_poly.pdbx_strand_id
1 'polypeptide(L)'
;MPLATWLMMVFFRDAPRELEEAAYLDGYTPLRAFFKVTLPLVLPGIISVAILCWIFAWNEYLFANLFVGTDVKTFTIVIPTFTHGSQTLWNLQMAFSLIAMLPPVILFIMLRRYMVRGLSLGVVKG
;
A
#
# COMPACT_ATOMS: atom_id res chain seq x y z
N MET A 1 2.49 2.52 -11.32
CA MET A 1 1.40 1.52 -11.23
C MET A 1 1.69 0.14 -11.84
N PRO A 2 2.64 -0.08 -12.79
CA PRO A 2 2.90 -1.42 -13.33
C PRO A 2 3.29 -2.48 -12.28
N LEU A 3 4.08 -2.09 -11.27
CA LEU A 3 4.48 -2.96 -10.18
C LEU A 3 3.28 -3.43 -9.34
N ALA A 4 2.35 -2.53 -9.02
CA ALA A 4 1.16 -2.87 -8.23
C ALA A 4 0.27 -3.87 -8.99
N THR A 5 0.04 -3.63 -10.28
CA THR A 5 -0.72 -4.57 -11.13
C THR A 5 -0.02 -5.92 -11.26
N TRP A 6 1.32 -5.91 -11.37
CA TRP A 6 2.10 -7.15 -11.45
C TRP A 6 2.05 -7.95 -10.15
N LEU A 7 2.23 -7.30 -9.00
CA LEU A 7 2.10 -7.94 -7.69
C LEU A 7 0.70 -8.51 -7.48
N MET A 8 -0.34 -7.76 -7.86
CA MET A 8 -1.72 -8.26 -7.80
C MET A 8 -1.92 -9.50 -8.68
N MET A 9 -1.35 -9.54 -9.88
CA MET A 9 -1.41 -10.74 -10.73
C MET A 9 -0.75 -11.95 -10.08
N VAL A 10 0.36 -11.77 -9.35
CA VAL A 10 1.03 -12.86 -8.63
C VAL A 10 0.10 -13.44 -7.55
N PHE A 11 -0.52 -12.59 -6.71
CA PHE A 11 -1.42 -13.06 -5.66
C PHE A 11 -2.68 -13.76 -6.20
N PHE A 12 -3.26 -13.27 -7.30
CA PHE A 12 -4.39 -13.95 -7.94
C PHE A 12 -4.00 -15.28 -8.60
N ARG A 13 -2.75 -15.43 -9.08
CA ARG A 13 -2.27 -16.69 -9.67
C ARG A 13 -1.94 -17.75 -8.64
N ASP A 14 -1.50 -17.35 -7.44
CA ASP A 14 -1.18 -18.29 -6.36
C ASP A 14 -2.44 -18.82 -5.65
N ALA A 15 -3.59 -18.16 -5.84
CA ALA A 15 -4.87 -18.64 -5.34
C ALA A 15 -5.23 -20.03 -5.97
N PRO A 16 -5.45 -21.09 -5.16
CA PRO A 16 -5.80 -22.42 -5.65
C PRO A 16 -7.12 -22.39 -6.43
N ARG A 17 -7.03 -22.76 -7.72
CA ARG A 17 -8.19 -22.82 -8.63
C ARG A 17 -9.21 -23.87 -8.22
N GLU A 18 -8.77 -24.93 -7.54
CA GLU A 18 -9.59 -26.01 -7.02
C GLU A 18 -10.72 -25.50 -6.10
N LEU A 19 -10.47 -24.45 -5.31
CA LEU A 19 -11.49 -23.85 -4.45
C LEU A 19 -12.58 -23.12 -5.25
N GLU A 20 -12.22 -22.53 -6.38
CA GLU A 20 -13.17 -21.85 -7.26
C GLU A 20 -13.99 -22.87 -8.07
N GLU A 21 -13.35 -23.95 -8.53
CA GLU A 21 -14.01 -25.09 -9.17
C GLU A 21 -15.01 -25.78 -8.24
N ALA A 22 -14.66 -25.98 -6.96
CA ALA A 22 -15.57 -26.49 -5.95
C ALA A 22 -16.80 -25.57 -5.77
N ALA A 23 -16.60 -24.25 -5.77
CA ALA A 23 -17.70 -23.29 -5.70
C ALA A 23 -18.66 -23.37 -6.90
N TYR A 24 -18.15 -23.70 -8.09
CA TYR A 24 -18.98 -23.95 -9.27
C TYR A 24 -19.80 -25.23 -9.14
N LEU A 25 -19.25 -26.29 -8.55
CA LEU A 25 -19.97 -27.52 -8.23
C LEU A 25 -21.08 -27.28 -7.18
N ASP A 26 -20.86 -26.35 -6.25
CA ASP A 26 -21.85 -25.89 -5.27
C ASP A 26 -22.94 -24.97 -5.88
N GLY A 27 -22.91 -24.74 -7.19
CA GLY A 27 -23.91 -23.94 -7.91
C GLY A 27 -23.73 -22.43 -7.78
N TYR A 28 -22.55 -21.95 -7.36
CA TYR A 28 -22.27 -20.52 -7.36
C TYR A 28 -22.07 -19.99 -8.79
N THR A 29 -22.71 -18.86 -9.08
CA THR A 29 -22.40 -18.07 -10.28
C THR A 29 -20.96 -17.51 -10.21
N PRO A 30 -20.27 -17.26 -11.34
CA PRO A 30 -18.92 -16.68 -11.39
C PRO A 30 -18.72 -15.46 -10.47
N LEU A 31 -19.67 -14.53 -10.48
CA LEU A 31 -19.60 -13.35 -9.62
C LEU A 31 -19.62 -13.70 -8.12
N ARG A 32 -20.47 -14.64 -7.72
CA ARG A 32 -20.56 -15.11 -6.32
C ARG A 32 -19.30 -15.86 -5.91
N ALA A 33 -18.79 -16.75 -6.76
CA ALA A 33 -17.55 -17.48 -6.49
C ALA A 33 -16.38 -16.50 -6.26
N PHE A 34 -16.24 -15.48 -7.11
CA PHE A 34 -15.24 -14.44 -6.94
C PHE A 34 -15.34 -13.72 -5.59
N PHE A 35 -16.51 -13.19 -5.22
CA PHE A 35 -16.65 -12.42 -3.99
C PHE A 35 -16.61 -13.27 -2.71
N LYS A 36 -17.03 -14.54 -2.77
CA LYS A 36 -17.11 -15.42 -1.60
C LYS A 36 -15.87 -16.28 -1.38
N VAL A 37 -15.11 -16.59 -2.44
CA VAL A 37 -13.98 -17.52 -2.39
C VAL A 37 -12.68 -16.81 -2.76
N THR A 38 -12.58 -16.31 -4.00
CA THR A 38 -11.32 -15.77 -4.53
C THR A 38 -10.91 -14.47 -3.82
N LEU A 39 -11.84 -13.53 -3.63
CA LEU A 39 -11.55 -12.22 -3.06
C LEU A 39 -11.08 -12.29 -1.58
N PRO A 40 -11.74 -13.02 -0.67
CA PRO A 40 -11.25 -13.18 0.71
C PRO A 40 -9.88 -13.85 0.80
N LEU A 41 -9.60 -14.78 -0.12
CA LEU A 41 -8.32 -15.50 -0.17
C LEU A 41 -7.16 -14.59 -0.59
N VAL A 42 -7.41 -13.72 -1.57
CA VAL A 42 -6.42 -12.77 -2.10
C VAL A 42 -6.36 -11.47 -1.27
N LEU A 43 -7.29 -11.26 -0.34
CA LEU A 43 -7.38 -10.07 0.51
C LEU A 43 -6.07 -9.68 1.22
N PRO A 44 -5.29 -10.61 1.81
CA PRO A 44 -4.00 -10.27 2.41
C PRO A 44 -3.00 -9.70 1.38
N GLY A 45 -3.04 -10.21 0.14
CA GLY A 45 -2.25 -9.70 -0.98
C GLY A 45 -2.69 -8.30 -1.40
N ILE A 46 -4.01 -8.06 -1.50
CA ILE A 46 -4.58 -6.73 -1.79
C ILE A 46 -4.12 -5.71 -0.76
N ILE A 47 -4.20 -6.05 0.53
CA ILE A 47 -3.77 -5.16 1.62
C ILE A 47 -2.28 -4.84 1.46
N SER A 48 -1.45 -5.82 1.14
CA SER A 48 -0.01 -5.64 0.97
C SER A 48 0.33 -4.71 -0.19
N VAL A 49 -0.33 -4.86 -1.34
CA VAL A 49 -0.14 -3.98 -2.50
C VAL A 49 -0.68 -2.58 -2.22
N ALA A 50 -1.84 -2.46 -1.55
CA ALA A 50 -2.42 -1.18 -1.18
C ALA A 50 -1.48 -0.36 -0.27
N ILE A 51 -0.83 -1.01 0.70
CA ILE A 51 0.19 -0.36 1.55
C ILE A 51 1.35 0.15 0.70
N LEU A 52 1.88 -0.68 -0.19
CA LEU A 52 2.98 -0.28 -1.06
C LEU A 52 2.60 0.93 -1.93
N CYS A 53 1.40 0.93 -2.52
CA CYS A 53 0.88 2.07 -3.26
C CYS A 53 0.75 3.32 -2.39
N TRP A 54 0.25 3.15 -1.16
CA TRP A 54 0.12 4.25 -0.21
C TRP A 54 1.47 4.84 0.19
N ILE A 55 2.49 4.01 0.44
CA ILE A 55 3.86 4.47 0.74
C ILE A 55 4.41 5.30 -0.43
N PHE A 56 4.21 4.84 -1.67
CA PHE A 56 4.65 5.59 -2.85
C PHE A 56 3.90 6.92 -2.99
N ALA A 57 2.59 6.93 -2.76
CA ALA A 57 1.78 8.14 -2.82
C ALA A 57 2.14 9.13 -1.69
N TRP A 58 2.42 8.64 -0.49
CA TRP A 58 2.79 9.45 0.67
C TRP A 58 4.15 10.14 0.50
N ASN A 59 5.11 9.45 -0.13
CA ASN A 59 6.45 9.98 -0.39
C ASN A 59 6.55 10.77 -1.70
N GLU A 60 5.44 10.93 -2.40
CA GLU A 60 5.45 11.62 -3.68
C GLU A 60 5.73 13.13 -3.46
N TYR A 61 6.77 13.62 -4.14
CA TYR A 61 7.18 15.02 -4.12
C TYR A 61 6.96 15.75 -5.45
N LEU A 62 7.26 15.10 -6.58
CA LEU A 62 7.32 15.77 -7.89
C LEU A 62 5.93 16.14 -8.39
N PHE A 63 4.99 15.20 -8.40
CA PHE A 63 3.61 15.45 -8.76
C PHE A 63 2.96 16.42 -7.77
N ALA A 64 3.21 16.25 -6.46
CA ALA A 64 2.72 17.18 -5.45
C ALA A 64 3.23 18.60 -5.75
N ASN A 65 4.53 18.80 -5.94
CA ASN A 65 5.09 20.12 -6.19
C ASN A 65 4.65 20.74 -7.54
N LEU A 66 4.36 19.92 -8.55
CA LEU A 66 3.92 20.40 -9.86
C LEU A 66 2.43 20.77 -9.91
N PHE A 67 1.57 20.03 -9.20
CA PHE A 67 0.12 20.14 -9.33
C PHE A 67 -0.56 20.83 -8.15
N VAL A 68 0.07 20.84 -6.97
CA VAL A 68 -0.52 21.43 -5.78
C VAL A 68 -0.33 22.95 -5.80
N GLY A 69 -1.45 23.69 -5.77
CA GLY A 69 -1.46 25.15 -5.69
C GLY A 69 -1.04 25.70 -4.31
N THR A 70 -1.34 26.97 -4.03
CA THR A 70 -0.92 27.63 -2.79
C THR A 70 -1.67 27.18 -1.53
N ASP A 71 -2.88 26.65 -1.71
CA ASP A 71 -3.86 26.52 -0.61
C ASP A 71 -3.82 25.16 0.10
N VAL A 72 -3.21 24.16 -0.53
CA VAL A 72 -2.97 22.84 0.06
C VAL A 72 -1.48 22.60 -0.05
N LYS A 73 -0.79 22.11 0.99
CA LYS A 73 0.63 21.73 0.88
C LYS A 73 0.85 20.41 1.60
N THR A 74 1.47 19.46 0.91
CA THR A 74 1.85 18.17 1.49
C THR A 74 3.13 18.34 2.31
N PHE A 75 3.35 17.47 3.31
CA PHE A 75 4.59 17.46 4.08
C PHE A 75 5.84 17.33 3.19
N THR A 76 5.74 16.57 2.10
CA THR A 76 6.81 16.40 1.12
C THR A 76 7.23 17.73 0.48
N ILE A 77 6.30 18.67 0.28
CA ILE A 77 6.58 20.01 -0.26
C ILE A 77 7.07 20.95 0.85
N VAL A 78 6.46 20.92 2.03
CA VAL A 78 6.73 21.88 3.11
C VAL A 78 8.12 21.69 3.72
N ILE A 79 8.55 20.44 3.98
CA ILE A 79 9.81 20.17 4.67
C ILE A 79 11.03 20.78 3.94
N PRO A 80 11.18 20.64 2.61
CA PRO A 80 12.25 21.30 1.87
C PRO A 80 12.24 22.83 1.96
N THR A 81 11.08 23.47 2.19
CA THR A 81 11.00 24.93 2.32
C THR A 81 11.64 25.50 3.59
N PHE A 82 12.05 24.67 4.54
CA PHE A 82 12.82 25.13 5.71
C PHE A 82 14.31 25.32 5.42
N THR A 83 14.75 24.94 4.21
CA THR A 83 16.10 25.12 3.72
C THR A 83 16.08 26.13 2.57
N HIS A 84 16.18 27.43 2.91
CA HIS A 84 16.27 28.50 1.91
C HIS A 84 17.57 29.29 2.08
N GLY A 85 18.41 29.29 1.04
CA GLY A 85 19.67 30.05 1.03
C GLY A 85 20.66 29.57 2.08
N SER A 86 21.26 30.51 2.82
CA SER A 86 22.33 30.25 3.81
C SER A 86 21.84 29.92 5.22
N GLN A 87 20.52 29.92 5.44
CA GLN A 87 19.91 29.72 6.76
C GLN A 87 18.95 28.53 6.70
N THR A 88 19.30 27.45 7.41
CA THR A 88 18.46 26.27 7.55
C THR A 88 17.79 26.28 8.92
N LEU A 89 16.47 26.23 8.94
CA LEU A 89 15.69 26.12 10.18
C LEU A 89 15.61 24.66 10.61
N TRP A 90 16.73 24.12 11.11
CA TRP A 90 16.88 22.71 11.50
C TRP A 90 15.84 22.25 12.50
N ASN A 91 15.47 23.10 13.45
CA ASN A 91 14.45 22.83 14.45
C ASN A 91 13.08 22.53 13.81
N LEU A 92 12.63 23.37 12.88
CA LEU A 92 11.36 23.19 12.19
C LEU A 92 11.42 22.01 11.22
N GLN A 93 12.50 21.88 10.47
CA GLN A 93 12.68 20.77 9.52
C GLN A 93 12.60 19.40 10.22
N MET A 94 13.28 19.24 11.36
CA MET A 94 13.23 18.00 12.14
C MET A 94 11.86 17.76 12.76
N ALA A 95 11.21 18.79 13.31
CA ALA A 95 9.88 18.67 13.91
C ALA A 95 8.83 18.22 12.89
N PHE A 96 8.80 18.84 11.71
CA PHE A 96 7.87 18.46 10.64
C PHE A 96 8.18 17.07 10.07
N SER A 97 9.47 16.69 9.98
CA SER A 97 9.86 15.35 9.54
C SER A 97 9.39 14.25 10.49
N LEU A 98 9.46 14.49 11.81
CA LEU A 98 8.91 13.56 12.81
C LEU A 98 7.40 13.41 12.67
N ILE A 99 6.67 14.51 12.48
CA ILE A 99 5.21 14.46 12.30
C ILE A 99 4.85 13.73 11.00
N ALA A 100 5.59 13.98 9.91
CA ALA A 100 5.38 13.31 8.61
C ALA A 100 5.62 11.80 8.68
N MET A 101 6.42 11.33 9.64
CA MET A 101 6.70 9.90 9.87
C MET A 101 5.58 9.20 10.67
N LEU A 102 4.74 9.93 11.41
CA LEU A 102 3.70 9.33 12.24
C LEU A 102 2.68 8.51 11.43
N PRO A 103 2.10 8.99 10.30
CA PRO A 103 1.10 8.22 9.57
C PRO A 103 1.64 6.89 9.02
N PRO A 104 2.85 6.83 8.39
CA PRO A 104 3.45 5.56 7.98
C PRO A 104 3.66 4.59 9.15
N VAL A 105 4.11 5.07 10.30
CA VAL A 105 4.34 4.24 11.49
C VAL A 105 3.03 3.67 12.05
N ILE A 106 1.98 4.50 12.15
CA ILE A 106 0.66 4.07 12.61
C ILE A 106 0.10 3.01 11.66
N LEU A 107 0.16 3.26 10.35
CA LEU A 107 -0.30 2.33 9.33
C LEU A 107 0.45 1.00 9.40
N PHE A 108 1.77 1.03 9.57
CA PHE A 108 2.57 -0.17 9.77
C PHE A 108 2.15 -0.96 11.03
N ILE A 109 1.96 -0.28 12.16
CA ILE A 109 1.55 -0.92 13.42
C ILE A 109 0.18 -1.59 13.28
N MET A 110 -0.78 -0.95 12.61
CA MET A 110 -2.11 -1.50 12.38
C MET A 110 -2.09 -2.71 11.44
N LEU A 111 -1.22 -2.69 10.43
CA LEU A 111 -1.24 -3.64 9.33
C LEU A 111 -0.19 -4.76 9.44
N ARG A 112 0.74 -4.69 10.39
CA ARG A 112 1.76 -5.74 10.63
C ARG A 112 1.16 -7.14 10.74
N ARG A 113 -0.04 -7.28 11.32
CA ARG A 113 -0.74 -8.57 11.46
C ARG A 113 -1.14 -9.23 10.14
N TYR A 114 -1.36 -8.42 9.09
CA TYR A 114 -1.72 -8.92 7.76
C TYR A 114 -0.47 -9.28 6.95
N MET A 115 0.64 -8.54 7.14
CA MET A 115 1.91 -8.81 6.45
C MET A 115 2.56 -10.14 6.89
N VAL A 116 2.46 -10.51 8.18
CA VAL A 116 3.00 -11.79 8.70
C VAL A 116 2.36 -13.00 8.02
N ARG A 117 1.08 -12.90 7.61
CA ARG A 117 0.37 -13.98 6.89
C ARG A 117 0.67 -14.01 5.39
N GLY A 118 0.97 -12.85 4.78
CA GLY A 118 1.29 -12.75 3.35
C GLY A 118 2.68 -13.27 3.00
N LEU A 119 3.66 -13.12 3.90
CA LEU A 119 5.02 -13.64 3.72
C LEU A 119 5.12 -15.15 3.96
N SER A 120 4.29 -15.73 4.84
CA SER A 120 4.34 -17.16 5.13
C SER A 120 3.86 -18.02 3.95
N LEU A 121 2.88 -17.57 3.17
CA LEU A 121 2.37 -18.35 2.03
C LEU A 121 3.38 -18.48 0.87
N GLY A 122 4.33 -17.54 0.74
CA GLY A 122 5.39 -17.60 -0.26
C GLY A 122 6.60 -18.48 0.11
N VAL A 123 6.68 -18.97 1.35
CA VAL A 123 7.86 -19.70 1.87
C VAL A 123 7.61 -21.20 2.06
N VAL A 124 6.35 -21.67 2.09
CA VAL A 124 6.05 -23.11 2.33
C VAL A 124 5.98 -23.98 1.07
N LYS A 125 6.48 -23.50 -0.07
CA LYS A 125 6.74 -24.35 -1.26
C LYS A 125 8.25 -24.63 -1.36
N GLY A 126 8.77 -25.28 -0.33
CA GLY A 126 10.08 -25.92 -0.26
C GLY A 126 9.91 -27.29 0.37
#